data_AF-A0A7K4BJG7-F1
#
_entry.id   AF-A0A7K4BJG7-F1
#
_cell.length_a   1.000
_cell.length_b   1.000
_cell.length_c   1.000
_cell.angle_alpha   90.00
_cell.angle_beta   90.00
_cell.angle_gamma   90.00
#
_symmetry.space_group_name_H-M   'P 1'
#
loop_
_entity.id
_entity.type
_entity.pdbx_description
1 polymer ?
#
loop_
_entity_poly.entity_id
_entity_poly.type
_entity_poly.pdbx_seq_one_letter_code
_entity_poly.pdbx_strand_id
1 'polypeptide(L)'
;LALVISLAILLLFSIVPTLMEFAAILIFGAVTLGFLLAYFAIALTMSTVSRGSGNALVYTLVIFFIVSSLFPMLGMVIGEALAGDPPQPPDIQIDRVGRSAVATASSSGPMVITHSESVVYQEDLGPEWKQYEEDMKAYSEKRILINDVTNLISPQMNYYVAAMAVTNPRIAVMVSSPYRPIPEETPGLAGALSQVWMNIAALIVVPSIFFAAAYVKFMRMDIR
;
A
#
# COMPACT_ATOMS: atom_id res chain seq x y z
N LEU A 1 -4.32 3.69 -26.26
CA LEU A 1 -5.21 4.85 -26.55
C LEU A 1 -5.18 5.88 -25.43
N ALA A 2 -5.61 5.55 -24.21
CA ALA A 2 -5.69 6.50 -23.09
C ALA A 2 -4.38 7.26 -22.83
N LEU A 3 -3.24 6.56 -22.78
CA LEU A 3 -1.91 7.17 -22.54
C LEU A 3 -1.53 8.19 -23.63
N VAL A 4 -1.83 7.88 -24.90
CA VAL A 4 -1.60 8.78 -26.03
C VAL A 4 -2.50 10.01 -25.94
N ILE A 5 -3.77 9.82 -25.55
CA ILE A 5 -4.72 10.92 -25.35
C ILE A 5 -4.25 11.81 -24.18
N SER A 6 -3.83 11.23 -23.06
CA SER A 6 -3.29 11.98 -21.92
C SER A 6 -2.06 12.81 -22.31
N LEU A 7 -1.12 12.22 -23.06
CA LEU A 7 0.05 12.94 -23.56
C LEU A 7 -0.35 14.07 -24.53
N ALA A 8 -1.29 13.81 -25.44
CA ALA A 8 -1.80 14.81 -26.36
C ALA A 8 -2.46 15.99 -25.63
N ILE A 9 -3.24 15.72 -24.57
CA ILE A 9 -3.87 16.75 -23.75
C ILE A 9 -2.81 17.61 -23.03
N LEU A 10 -1.76 16.99 -22.46
CA LEU A 10 -0.67 17.75 -21.83
C LEU A 10 -0.01 18.71 -22.82
N LEU A 11 0.29 18.23 -24.03
CA LEU A 11 0.88 19.05 -25.08
C LEU A 11 -0.08 20.14 -25.59
N LEU A 12 -1.40 19.88 -25.63
CA LEU A 12 -2.41 20.89 -25.97
C LEU A 12 -2.42 22.04 -24.95
N PHE A 13 -2.14 21.77 -23.68
CA PHE A 13 -1.99 22.78 -22.64
C PHE A 13 -0.58 23.39 -22.57
N SER A 14 0.28 23.13 -23.56
CA SER A 14 1.69 23.55 -23.58
C SER A 14 2.51 23.03 -22.38
N ILE A 15 2.05 21.93 -21.74
CA ILE A 15 2.77 21.24 -20.68
C ILE A 15 3.65 20.19 -21.37
N VAL A 16 4.91 20.53 -21.60
CA VAL A 16 5.90 19.61 -22.17
C VAL A 16 6.54 18.82 -21.03
N PRO A 17 6.31 17.49 -20.93
CA PRO A 17 6.87 16.70 -19.86
C PRO A 17 8.40 16.65 -19.95
N THR A 18 9.08 16.72 -18.81
CA THR A 18 10.50 16.39 -18.72
C THR A 18 10.73 14.89 -18.99
N LEU A 19 11.98 14.47 -19.23
CA LEU A 19 12.29 13.05 -19.45
C LEU A 19 11.85 12.17 -18.27
N MET A 20 11.99 12.67 -17.05
CA MET A 20 11.61 11.96 -15.83
C MET A 20 10.09 11.90 -15.67
N GLU A 21 9.37 12.97 -15.99
CA GLU A 21 7.90 12.99 -16.00
C GLU A 21 7.34 12.07 -17.07
N PHE A 22 7.95 12.05 -18.26
CA PHE A 22 7.59 11.13 -19.32
C PHE A 22 7.79 9.67 -18.90
N ALA A 23 8.94 9.35 -18.28
CA ALA A 23 9.18 8.03 -17.72
C ALA A 23 8.14 7.67 -16.64
N ALA A 24 7.83 8.59 -15.73
CA ALA A 24 6.81 8.42 -14.71
C ALA A 24 5.42 8.12 -15.33
N ILE A 25 5.01 8.86 -16.36
CA ILE A 25 3.75 8.63 -17.09
C ILE A 25 3.73 7.24 -17.73
N LEU A 26 4.83 6.82 -18.36
CA LEU A 26 4.94 5.47 -18.95
C LEU A 26 4.86 4.37 -17.89
N ILE A 27 5.55 4.53 -16.77
CA ILE A 27 5.54 3.56 -15.68
C ILE A 27 4.15 3.50 -15.04
N PHE A 28 3.51 4.65 -14.79
CA PHE A 28 2.13 4.70 -14.30
C PHE A 28 1.18 3.97 -15.26
N GLY A 29 1.34 4.20 -16.57
CA GLY A 29 0.59 3.49 -17.60
C GLY A 29 0.84 1.97 -17.60
N ALA A 30 2.08 1.54 -17.43
CA ALA A 30 2.45 0.12 -17.34
C ALA A 30 1.90 -0.56 -16.08
N VAL A 31 1.97 0.11 -14.93
CA VAL A 31 1.39 -0.36 -13.65
C VAL A 31 -0.13 -0.48 -13.78
N THR A 32 -0.78 0.52 -14.38
CA THR A 32 -2.23 0.48 -14.66
C THR A 32 -2.58 -0.66 -15.61
N LEU A 33 -1.79 -0.89 -16.65
CA LEU A 33 -1.98 -2.00 -17.57
C LEU A 33 -1.84 -3.35 -16.87
N GLY A 34 -0.80 -3.54 -16.04
CA GLY A 34 -0.60 -4.76 -15.26
C GLY A 34 -1.77 -5.05 -14.33
N PHE A 35 -2.28 -4.02 -13.66
CA PHE A 35 -3.49 -4.10 -12.84
C PHE A 35 -4.73 -4.54 -13.62
N LEU A 36 -4.98 -3.93 -14.79
CA LEU A 36 -6.08 -4.32 -15.67
C LEU A 36 -5.91 -5.76 -16.17
N LEU A 37 -4.68 -6.16 -16.52
CA LEU A 37 -4.36 -7.52 -16.94
C LEU A 37 -4.60 -8.54 -15.82
N ALA A 38 -4.29 -8.22 -14.57
CA ALA A 38 -4.56 -9.10 -13.42
C ALA A 38 -6.06 -9.41 -13.31
N TYR A 39 -6.92 -8.39 -13.33
CA TYR A 39 -8.36 -8.60 -13.29
C TYR A 39 -8.92 -9.25 -14.54
N PHE A 40 -8.39 -8.89 -15.71
CA PHE A 40 -8.75 -9.55 -16.96
C PHE A 40 -8.40 -11.04 -16.94
N ALA A 41 -7.23 -11.43 -16.43
CA ALA A 41 -6.80 -12.82 -16.35
C ALA A 41 -7.68 -13.62 -15.37
N ILE A 42 -8.07 -13.03 -14.23
CA ILE A 42 -9.04 -13.62 -13.29
C ILE A 42 -10.39 -13.85 -14.00
N ALA A 43 -10.90 -12.82 -14.68
CA ALA A 43 -12.14 -12.88 -15.43
C ALA A 43 -12.10 -13.95 -16.55
N LEU A 44 -10.99 -14.00 -17.30
CA LEU A 44 -10.77 -14.99 -18.35
C LEU A 44 -10.75 -16.41 -17.78
N THR A 45 -10.02 -16.64 -16.69
CA THR A 45 -9.98 -17.94 -16.02
C THR A 45 -11.38 -18.35 -15.56
N MET A 46 -12.14 -17.44 -14.98
CA MET A 46 -13.51 -17.72 -14.54
C MET A 46 -14.45 -18.02 -15.71
N SER A 47 -14.28 -17.30 -16.83
CA SER A 47 -15.00 -17.55 -18.08
C SER A 47 -14.82 -18.99 -18.55
N THR A 48 -13.60 -19.53 -18.49
CA THR A 48 -13.36 -20.93 -18.86
C THR A 48 -14.11 -21.92 -17.96
N VAL A 49 -14.33 -21.60 -16.67
CA VAL A 49 -14.98 -22.46 -15.65
C VAL A 49 -16.49 -22.44 -15.73
N SER A 50 -17.07 -21.34 -16.16
CA SER A 50 -18.51 -21.24 -16.30
C SER A 50 -19.03 -21.99 -17.55
N ARG A 51 -20.22 -22.58 -17.44
CA ARG A 51 -20.90 -23.25 -18.57
C ARG A 51 -21.63 -22.28 -19.51
N GLY A 52 -21.63 -20.97 -19.24
CA GLY A 52 -22.32 -19.96 -20.05
C GLY A 52 -21.87 -18.53 -19.74
N SER A 53 -21.86 -17.68 -20.77
CA SER A 53 -21.31 -16.31 -20.72
C SER A 53 -22.00 -15.40 -19.70
N GLY A 54 -23.30 -15.56 -19.47
CA GLY A 54 -24.03 -14.82 -18.44
C GLY A 54 -23.60 -15.18 -17.01
N ASN A 55 -23.44 -16.47 -16.73
CA ASN A 55 -22.95 -16.94 -15.42
C ASN A 55 -21.47 -16.59 -15.20
N ALA A 56 -20.65 -16.58 -16.27
CA ALA A 56 -19.27 -16.10 -16.21
C ALA A 56 -19.18 -14.69 -15.63
N LEU A 57 -20.02 -13.80 -16.15
CA LEU A 57 -20.02 -12.39 -15.80
C LEU A 57 -20.45 -12.20 -14.34
N VAL A 58 -21.52 -12.88 -13.91
CA VAL A 58 -21.98 -12.86 -12.52
C VAL A 58 -20.92 -13.40 -11.57
N TYR A 59 -20.30 -14.54 -11.87
CA TYR A 59 -19.26 -15.10 -11.00
C TYR A 59 -18.02 -14.22 -10.92
N THR A 60 -17.61 -13.64 -12.05
CA THR A 60 -16.48 -12.71 -12.08
C THR A 60 -16.79 -11.47 -11.24
N LEU A 61 -18.02 -10.94 -11.32
CA LEU A 61 -18.43 -9.77 -10.55
C LEU A 61 -18.48 -10.06 -9.05
N VAL A 62 -19.01 -11.22 -8.66
CA VAL A 62 -19.05 -11.66 -7.25
C VAL A 62 -17.65 -11.88 -6.70
N ILE A 63 -16.78 -12.57 -7.44
CA ILE A 63 -15.38 -12.78 -7.05
C ILE A 63 -14.64 -11.44 -6.99
N PHE A 64 -14.83 -10.57 -7.97
CA PHE A 64 -14.25 -9.23 -7.97
C PHE A 64 -14.69 -8.44 -6.72
N PHE A 65 -15.96 -8.50 -6.37
CA PHE A 65 -16.47 -7.85 -5.16
C PHE A 65 -15.86 -8.43 -3.89
N ILE A 66 -15.79 -9.76 -3.77
CA ILE A 66 -15.16 -10.44 -2.62
C ILE A 66 -13.68 -10.08 -2.53
N VAL A 67 -12.93 -10.15 -3.63
CA VAL A 67 -11.50 -9.87 -3.65
C VAL A 67 -11.21 -8.37 -3.44
N SER A 68 -12.01 -7.48 -3.98
CA SER A 68 -11.77 -6.03 -3.83
C SER A 68 -12.25 -5.50 -2.47
N SER A 69 -13.33 -6.06 -1.90
CA SER A 69 -13.93 -5.56 -0.66
C SER A 69 -13.49 -6.32 0.59
N LEU A 70 -13.39 -7.65 0.52
CA LEU A 70 -13.14 -8.48 1.70
C LEU A 70 -11.65 -8.80 1.88
N PHE A 71 -10.90 -8.93 0.80
CA PHE A 71 -9.47 -9.26 0.87
C PHE A 71 -8.63 -8.22 1.65
N PRO A 72 -8.88 -6.90 1.53
CA PRO A 72 -8.21 -5.91 2.38
C PRO A 72 -8.49 -6.09 3.88
N MET A 73 -9.70 -6.55 4.22
CA MET A 73 -10.09 -6.82 5.62
C MET A 73 -9.45 -8.10 6.15
N LEU A 74 -9.27 -9.12 5.30
CA LEU A 74 -8.65 -10.39 5.70
C LEU A 74 -7.21 -10.20 6.16
N GLY A 75 -6.44 -9.29 5.56
CA GLY A 75 -5.07 -9.01 5.98
C GLY A 75 -4.96 -8.49 7.41
N MET A 76 -5.89 -7.62 7.83
CA MET A 76 -5.92 -7.12 9.21
C MET A 76 -6.25 -8.22 10.21
N VAL A 77 -7.28 -9.02 9.91
CA VAL A 77 -7.75 -10.09 10.81
C VAL A 77 -6.73 -11.23 10.93
N ILE A 78 -6.13 -11.65 9.81
CA ILE A 78 -5.07 -12.68 9.81
C ILE A 78 -3.83 -12.14 10.52
N GLY A 79 -3.51 -10.86 10.32
CA GLY A 79 -2.42 -10.18 11.02
C GLY A 79 -2.59 -10.24 12.54
N GLU A 80 -3.79 -9.94 13.06
CA GLU A 80 -4.09 -10.01 14.49
C GLU A 80 -4.08 -11.46 15.02
N ALA A 81 -4.72 -12.38 14.30
CA ALA A 81 -4.77 -13.78 14.70
C ALA A 81 -3.39 -14.46 14.74
N LEU A 82 -2.49 -14.08 13.83
CA LEU A 82 -1.16 -14.67 13.75
C LEU A 82 -0.13 -13.92 14.59
N ALA A 83 -0.21 -12.58 14.68
CA ALA A 83 0.73 -11.78 15.46
C ALA A 83 0.49 -11.90 16.97
N GLY A 84 -0.75 -12.12 17.40
CA GLY A 84 -1.14 -12.20 18.81
C GLY A 84 -1.51 -10.83 19.38
N ASP A 85 -1.67 -10.76 20.70
CA ASP A 85 -1.96 -9.49 21.39
C ASP A 85 -0.72 -8.58 21.40
N PRO A 86 -0.90 -7.26 21.24
CA PRO A 86 0.21 -6.31 21.31
C PRO A 86 0.82 -6.30 22.73
N PRO A 87 2.16 -6.18 22.87
CA PRO A 87 2.80 -6.00 24.17
C PRO A 87 2.22 -4.79 24.91
N GLN A 88 2.01 -4.92 26.22
CA GLN A 88 1.48 -3.82 27.04
C GLN A 88 2.62 -2.92 27.52
N PRO A 89 2.45 -1.59 27.51
CA PRO A 89 3.46 -0.67 28.01
C PRO A 89 3.67 -0.85 29.52
N PRO A 90 4.90 -0.68 30.04
CA PRO A 90 5.16 -0.71 31.48
C PRO A 90 4.36 0.37 32.22
N ASP A 91 3.73 0.01 33.34
CA ASP A 91 2.98 0.95 34.20
C ASP A 91 3.97 1.82 34.99
N ILE A 92 4.22 3.03 34.49
CA ILE A 92 5.01 4.06 35.21
C ILE A 92 4.08 5.04 35.91
N GLN A 93 4.20 5.16 37.23
CA GLN A 93 3.65 6.28 37.98
C GLN A 93 4.46 7.54 37.64
N ILE A 94 3.91 8.37 36.74
CA ILE A 94 4.50 9.67 36.43
C ILE A 94 4.14 10.64 37.57
N ASP A 95 5.08 10.90 38.48
CA ASP A 95 4.99 12.03 39.41
C ASP A 95 5.06 13.34 38.61
N ARG A 96 3.89 13.88 38.26
CA ARG A 96 3.78 15.16 37.53
C ARG A 96 4.22 16.33 38.41
N VAL A 97 5.51 16.64 38.42
CA VAL A 97 6.00 17.93 38.95
C VAL A 97 5.84 19.03 37.89
N GLY A 98 4.68 19.66 37.94
CA GLY A 98 4.37 21.07 37.64
C GLY A 98 5.05 21.85 36.49
N ARG A 99 4.25 22.21 35.49
CA ARG A 99 4.00 23.64 35.17
C ARG A 99 2.70 23.80 34.37
N SER A 100 1.68 24.37 35.01
CA SER A 100 0.49 24.88 34.34
C SER A 100 0.87 26.17 33.61
N ALA A 101 0.87 26.15 32.28
CA ALA A 101 0.88 27.36 31.48
C ALA A 101 -0.57 27.78 31.24
N VAL A 102 -1.02 28.81 31.96
CA VAL A 102 -2.29 29.49 31.69
C VAL A 102 -2.13 30.26 30.39
N ALA A 103 -2.85 29.86 29.34
CA ALA A 103 -2.92 30.61 28.09
C ALA A 103 -3.96 31.73 28.20
N THR A 104 -3.51 32.98 28.31
CA THR A 104 -4.37 34.16 28.17
C THR A 104 -4.58 34.43 26.68
N ALA A 105 -5.80 34.25 26.18
CA ALA A 105 -6.13 34.55 24.79
C ALA A 105 -6.24 36.07 24.56
N SER A 106 -5.34 36.62 23.75
CA SER A 106 -5.42 37.98 23.21
C SER A 106 -5.97 37.92 21.78
N SER A 107 -7.09 38.59 21.53
CA SER A 107 -7.96 38.41 20.36
C SER A 107 -7.62 39.30 19.15
N SER A 108 -6.36 39.47 18.78
CA SER A 108 -6.00 40.14 17.51
C SER A 108 -4.53 39.93 17.11
N GLY A 109 -4.25 38.96 16.23
CA GLY A 109 -2.93 38.73 15.63
C GLY A 109 -2.79 37.34 15.01
N PRO A 110 -1.90 37.14 14.02
CA PRO A 110 -1.81 35.89 13.25
C PRO A 110 -1.46 34.70 14.15
N MET A 111 -2.13 33.58 13.91
CA MET A 111 -2.02 32.32 14.64
C MET A 111 -0.56 31.83 14.66
N VAL A 112 0.11 31.96 15.80
CA VAL A 112 1.36 31.26 16.08
C VAL A 112 0.98 29.86 16.55
N ILE A 113 1.23 28.85 15.70
CA ILE A 113 1.16 27.45 16.11
C ILE A 113 2.38 27.21 17.00
N THR A 114 2.19 27.29 18.31
CA THR A 114 3.19 26.83 19.28
C THR A 114 3.22 25.32 19.20
N HIS A 115 4.25 24.75 18.56
CA HIS A 115 4.59 23.35 18.71
C HIS A 115 4.85 23.10 20.20
N SER A 116 3.91 22.43 20.87
CA SER A 116 4.16 21.90 22.22
C SER A 116 5.04 20.67 22.05
N GLU A 117 6.35 20.92 22.00
CA GLU A 117 7.33 19.86 22.10
C GLU A 117 7.34 19.42 23.57
N SER A 118 6.53 18.39 23.89
CA SER A 118 6.72 17.67 25.14
C SER A 118 8.03 16.91 25.02
N VAL A 119 9.12 17.55 25.41
CA VAL A 119 10.40 16.88 25.63
C VAL A 119 10.18 15.93 26.80
N VAL A 120 9.88 14.67 26.49
CA VAL A 120 9.97 13.59 27.46
C VAL A 120 11.45 13.48 27.80
N TYR A 121 11.81 13.88 29.03
CA TYR A 121 13.15 13.60 29.54
C TYR A 121 13.34 12.09 29.49
N GLN A 122 14.25 11.65 28.62
CA GLN A 122 14.71 10.27 28.50
C GLN A 122 15.59 9.96 29.71
N GLU A 123 15.01 10.01 30.90
CA GLU A 123 15.62 9.56 32.13
C GLU A 123 15.51 8.04 32.13
N ASP A 124 16.60 7.39 31.70
CA ASP A 124 16.91 5.96 31.76
C ASP A 124 15.70 5.07 32.06
N LEU A 125 14.80 4.99 31.08
CA LEU A 125 13.66 4.10 31.07
C LEU A 125 14.24 2.70 31.34
N GLY A 126 13.96 2.16 32.52
CA GLY A 126 14.64 0.97 33.08
C GLY A 126 14.63 -0.25 32.15
N PRO A 127 15.27 -1.37 32.54
CA PRO A 127 15.39 -2.57 31.70
C PRO A 127 14.05 -3.07 31.11
N GLU A 128 12.94 -2.84 31.81
CA GLU A 128 11.57 -3.16 31.36
C GLU A 128 11.13 -2.40 30.10
N TRP A 129 11.52 -1.13 29.94
CA TRP A 129 11.21 -0.35 28.75
C TRP A 129 12.01 -0.78 27.53
N LYS A 130 13.29 -1.13 27.73
CA LYS A 130 14.11 -1.72 26.65
C LYS A 130 13.52 -3.04 26.18
N GLN A 131 13.09 -3.88 27.13
CA GLN A 131 12.45 -5.15 26.81
C GLN A 131 11.10 -4.96 26.10
N TYR A 132 10.29 -3.99 26.54
CA TYR A 132 9.06 -3.61 25.84
C TYR A 132 9.32 -3.10 24.41
N GLU A 133 10.34 -2.27 24.20
CA GLU A 133 10.72 -1.80 22.85
C GLU A 133 11.16 -2.96 21.94
N GLU A 134 11.95 -3.89 22.47
CA GLU A 134 12.38 -5.09 21.75
C GLU A 134 11.20 -6.00 21.39
N ASP A 135 10.30 -6.26 22.35
CA ASP A 135 9.10 -7.07 22.15
C ASP A 135 8.13 -6.42 21.16
N MET A 136 7.94 -5.10 21.25
CA MET A 136 7.12 -4.33 20.31
C MET A 136 7.72 -4.34 18.90
N LYS A 137 9.04 -4.26 18.79
CA LYS A 137 9.74 -4.37 17.50
C LYS A 137 9.52 -5.75 16.90
N ALA A 138 9.71 -6.83 17.65
CA ALA A 138 9.48 -8.19 17.17
C ALA A 138 8.01 -8.43 16.75
N TYR A 139 7.05 -7.94 17.55
CA TYR A 139 5.63 -8.00 17.23
C TYR A 139 5.30 -7.24 15.94
N SER A 140 5.80 -6.00 15.80
CA SER A 140 5.56 -5.18 14.62
C SER A 140 6.19 -5.79 13.35
N GLU A 141 7.41 -6.33 13.44
CA GLU A 141 8.09 -6.99 12.32
C GLU A 141 7.29 -8.21 11.83
N LYS A 142 6.77 -9.02 12.75
CA LYS A 142 5.92 -10.17 12.42
C LYS A 142 4.63 -9.74 11.72
N ARG A 143 3.96 -8.72 12.25
CA ARG A 143 2.71 -8.18 11.67
C ARG A 143 2.95 -7.58 10.29
N ILE A 144 4.06 -6.86 10.11
CA ILE A 144 4.47 -6.29 8.81
C ILE A 144 4.67 -7.41 7.79
N LEU A 145 5.41 -8.48 8.13
CA LEU A 145 5.66 -9.57 7.19
C LEU A 145 4.37 -10.24 6.70
N ILE A 146 3.42 -10.49 7.61
CA ILE A 146 2.12 -11.09 7.26
C ILE A 146 1.31 -10.15 6.36
N ASN A 147 1.29 -8.87 6.70
CA ASN A 147 0.59 -7.85 5.92
C ASN A 147 1.22 -7.68 4.54
N ASP A 148 2.55 -7.67 4.44
CA ASP A 148 3.29 -7.52 3.19
C ASP A 148 3.00 -8.67 2.23
N VAL A 149 3.03 -9.92 2.70
CA VAL A 149 2.69 -11.09 1.89
C VAL A 149 1.23 -11.03 1.42
N THR A 150 0.31 -10.65 2.31
CA THR A 150 -1.12 -10.55 1.97
C THR A 150 -1.37 -9.44 0.95
N ASN A 151 -0.73 -8.28 1.13
CA ASN A 151 -0.81 -7.16 0.21
C ASN A 151 -0.19 -7.48 -1.15
N LEU A 152 0.89 -8.28 -1.18
CA LEU A 152 1.54 -8.70 -2.42
C LEU A 152 0.65 -9.57 -3.30
N ILE A 153 -0.29 -10.31 -2.71
CA ILE A 153 -1.25 -11.12 -3.47
C ILE A 153 -2.41 -10.25 -3.99
N SER A 154 -2.69 -9.12 -3.35
CA SER A 154 -3.78 -8.21 -3.71
C SER A 154 -3.40 -7.32 -4.90
N PRO A 155 -4.00 -7.51 -6.10
CA PRO A 155 -3.72 -6.64 -7.25
C PRO A 155 -4.06 -5.18 -6.95
N GLN A 156 -5.08 -4.93 -6.13
CA GLN A 156 -5.49 -3.59 -5.71
C GLN A 156 -4.44 -2.89 -4.87
N MET A 157 -3.87 -3.56 -3.87
CA MET A 157 -2.81 -2.93 -3.05
C MET A 157 -1.53 -2.74 -3.85
N ASN A 158 -1.17 -3.71 -4.69
CA ASN A 158 -0.01 -3.57 -5.56
C ASN A 158 -0.12 -2.38 -6.51
N TYR A 159 -1.29 -2.20 -7.12
CA TYR A 159 -1.57 -1.04 -7.97
C TYR A 159 -1.52 0.26 -7.18
N TYR A 160 -2.20 0.32 -6.03
CA TYR A 160 -2.26 1.52 -5.21
C TYR A 160 -0.85 1.99 -4.80
N VAL A 161 -0.04 1.09 -4.25
CA VAL A 161 1.33 1.40 -3.78
C VAL A 161 2.23 1.80 -4.95
N ALA A 162 2.18 1.09 -6.08
CA ALA A 162 2.99 1.41 -7.25
C ALA A 162 2.56 2.72 -7.93
N ALA A 163 1.26 2.99 -8.04
CA ALA A 163 0.73 4.23 -8.58
C ALA A 163 1.10 5.42 -7.69
N MET A 164 0.99 5.27 -6.37
CA MET A 164 1.39 6.30 -5.40
C MET A 164 2.89 6.55 -5.44
N ALA A 165 3.73 5.53 -5.61
CA ALA A 165 5.18 5.73 -5.72
C ALA A 165 5.56 6.63 -6.91
N VAL A 166 4.77 6.59 -7.98
CA VAL A 166 4.98 7.41 -9.19
C VAL A 166 4.39 8.80 -9.05
N THR A 167 3.20 8.94 -8.45
CA THR A 167 2.47 10.22 -8.38
C THR A 167 2.80 11.03 -7.13
N ASN A 168 3.06 10.37 -6.00
CA ASN A 168 3.39 10.96 -4.71
C ASN A 168 4.28 10.01 -3.88
N PRO A 169 5.60 10.00 -4.14
CA PRO A 169 6.53 9.08 -3.50
C PRO A 169 6.59 9.24 -1.98
N ARG A 170 6.30 10.44 -1.45
CA ARG A 170 6.26 10.68 0.00
C ARG A 170 5.12 9.93 0.68
N ILE A 171 3.93 9.95 0.10
CA ILE A 171 2.79 9.20 0.64
C ILE A 171 3.01 7.68 0.46
N ALA A 172 3.63 7.26 -0.64
CA ALA A 172 3.92 5.84 -0.88
C ALA A 172 4.81 5.21 0.21
N VAL A 173 5.79 5.94 0.72
CA VAL A 173 6.63 5.50 1.85
C VAL A 173 5.80 5.31 3.13
N MET A 174 4.88 6.25 3.40
CA MET A 174 4.02 6.18 4.59
C MET A 174 3.07 4.98 4.54
N VAL A 175 2.54 4.67 3.35
CA VAL A 175 1.63 3.53 3.14
C VAL A 175 2.38 2.19 3.24
N SER A 176 3.58 2.10 2.67
CA SER A 176 4.36 0.86 2.67
C SER A 176 5.11 0.62 3.98
N SER A 177 5.36 1.66 4.77
CA SER A 177 6.14 1.55 6.00
C SER A 177 5.64 2.51 7.09
N PRO A 178 4.45 2.27 7.65
CA PRO A 178 3.83 3.16 8.64
C PRO A 178 4.63 3.31 9.95
N TYR A 179 5.57 2.40 10.23
CA TYR A 179 6.38 2.38 11.43
C TYR A 179 7.86 2.72 11.19
N ARG A 180 8.27 3.01 9.95
CA ARG A 180 9.63 3.46 9.67
C ARG A 180 9.72 4.98 9.73
N PRO A 181 10.89 5.54 10.11
CA PRO A 181 11.11 6.97 10.04
C PRO A 181 10.79 7.50 8.64
N ILE A 182 9.96 8.54 8.57
CA ILE A 182 9.67 9.20 7.30
C ILE A 182 10.97 9.82 6.79
N PRO A 183 11.45 9.47 5.58
CA PRO A 183 12.64 10.07 5.02
C PRO A 183 12.51 11.60 4.98
N GLU A 184 13.55 12.30 5.42
CA GLU A 184 13.57 13.78 5.37
C GLU A 184 13.52 14.28 3.93
N GLU A 185 14.11 13.53 3.00
CA GLU A 185 14.10 13.82 1.58
C GLU A 185 13.09 12.96 0.82
N THR A 186 12.36 13.58 -0.11
CA THR A 186 11.46 12.86 -1.01
C THR A 186 12.28 11.96 -1.94
N PRO A 187 12.00 10.65 -1.98
CA PRO A 187 12.70 9.75 -2.89
C PRO A 187 12.52 10.19 -4.35
N GLY A 188 13.61 10.21 -5.11
CA GLY A 188 13.51 10.33 -6.58
C GLY A 188 12.79 9.12 -7.19
N LEU A 189 12.33 9.23 -8.44
CA LEU A 189 11.55 8.19 -9.12
C LEU A 189 12.17 6.79 -9.02
N ALA A 190 13.48 6.67 -9.27
CA ALA A 190 14.18 5.38 -9.17
C ALA A 190 14.19 4.82 -7.73
N GLY A 191 14.36 5.68 -6.73
CA GLY A 191 14.29 5.31 -5.31
C GLY A 191 12.90 4.84 -4.92
N ALA A 192 11.86 5.56 -5.35
CA ALA A 192 10.48 5.19 -5.11
C ALA A 192 10.12 3.84 -5.77
N LEU A 193 10.56 3.61 -7.01
CA LEU A 193 10.33 2.34 -7.72
C LEU A 193 11.09 1.17 -7.10
N SER A 194 12.31 1.42 -6.63
CA SER A 194 13.10 0.42 -5.90
C SER A 194 12.43 0.01 -4.58
N GLN A 195 11.59 0.85 -3.98
CA GLN A 195 10.85 0.47 -2.77
C GLN A 195 9.62 -0.40 -3.08
N VAL A 196 9.00 -0.22 -4.25
CA VAL A 196 7.74 -0.89 -4.63
C VAL A 196 7.93 -1.95 -5.72
N TRP A 197 9.16 -2.33 -6.03
CA TRP A 197 9.48 -3.23 -7.15
C TRP A 197 8.76 -4.58 -7.03
N MET A 198 8.57 -5.07 -5.81
CA MET A 198 7.91 -6.34 -5.55
C MET A 198 6.41 -6.26 -5.87
N ASN A 199 5.76 -5.11 -5.57
CA ASN A 199 4.38 -4.86 -5.95
C ASN A 199 4.21 -4.81 -7.47
N ILE A 200 5.16 -4.16 -8.17
CA ILE A 200 5.18 -4.13 -9.64
C ILE A 200 5.36 -5.54 -10.20
N ALA A 201 6.27 -6.34 -9.64
CA ALA A 201 6.47 -7.72 -10.05
C ALA A 201 5.21 -8.58 -9.86
N ALA A 202 4.48 -8.41 -8.76
CA ALA A 202 3.23 -9.12 -8.51
C ALA A 202 2.14 -8.79 -9.55
N LEU A 203 2.08 -7.56 -10.05
CA LEU A 203 1.16 -7.18 -11.14
C LEU A 203 1.48 -7.87 -12.48
N ILE A 204 2.63 -8.52 -12.60
CA ILE A 204 3.01 -9.33 -13.76
C ILE A 204 2.78 -10.82 -13.45
N VAL A 205 3.31 -11.29 -12.32
CA VAL A 205 3.28 -12.71 -11.93
C VAL A 205 1.86 -13.23 -11.75
N VAL A 206 1.00 -12.47 -11.05
CA VAL A 206 -0.39 -12.87 -10.79
C VAL A 206 -1.16 -13.13 -12.10
N PRO A 207 -1.27 -12.17 -13.05
CA PRO A 207 -1.92 -12.43 -14.32
C PRO A 207 -1.29 -13.59 -15.09
N SER A 208 0.03 -13.74 -15.08
CA SER A 208 0.70 -14.87 -15.76
C SER A 208 0.23 -16.22 -15.23
N ILE A 209 0.06 -16.38 -13.91
CA ILE A 209 -0.45 -17.62 -13.31
C ILE A 209 -1.87 -17.92 -13.79
N PHE A 210 -2.76 -16.91 -13.78
CA PHE A 210 -4.14 -17.07 -14.24
C PHE A 210 -4.20 -17.36 -15.75
N PHE A 211 -3.38 -16.70 -16.57
CA PHE A 211 -3.28 -17.02 -17.99
C PHE A 211 -2.80 -18.44 -18.23
N ALA A 212 -1.78 -18.91 -17.51
CA ALA A 212 -1.32 -20.29 -17.60
C ALA A 212 -2.42 -21.29 -17.23
N ALA A 213 -3.17 -21.02 -16.16
CA ALA A 213 -4.30 -21.85 -15.74
C ALA A 213 -5.42 -21.90 -16.80
N ALA A 214 -5.79 -20.74 -17.36
CA ALA A 214 -6.76 -20.65 -18.44
C ALA A 214 -6.29 -21.41 -19.69
N TYR A 215 -5.02 -21.25 -20.08
CA TYR A 215 -4.42 -21.94 -21.22
C TYR A 215 -4.46 -23.46 -21.09
N VAL A 216 -4.00 -24.00 -19.95
CA VAL A 216 -4.05 -25.46 -19.68
C VAL A 216 -5.47 -25.99 -19.82
N LYS A 217 -6.46 -25.23 -19.35
CA LYS A 217 -7.84 -25.62 -19.45
C LYS A 217 -8.38 -25.60 -20.89
N PHE A 218 -8.08 -24.56 -21.66
CA PHE A 218 -8.43 -24.51 -23.08
C PHE A 218 -7.81 -25.69 -23.83
N MET A 219 -6.53 -26.00 -23.59
CA MET A 219 -5.87 -27.18 -24.17
C MET A 219 -6.56 -28.49 -23.80
N ARG A 220 -7.05 -28.63 -22.56
CA ARG A 220 -7.83 -29.82 -22.15
C ARG A 220 -9.22 -29.91 -22.79
N MET A 221 -9.83 -28.78 -23.14
CA MET A 221 -11.11 -28.77 -23.87
C MET A 221 -10.93 -29.20 -25.33
N ASP A 222 -9.80 -28.87 -25.95
CA ASP A 222 -9.50 -29.24 -27.35
C ASP A 222 -9.16 -30.73 -27.54
N ILE A 223 -8.90 -31.47 -26.46
CA ILE A 223 -8.55 -32.91 -26.48
C ILE A 223 -9.80 -33.81 -26.30
N ARG A 224 -11.00 -33.25 -26.15
CA ARG A 224 -12.28 -33.99 -26.04
C ARG A 224 -13.16 -33.80 -27.26
#